data_AF-A0A810KXU1-F1
#
_entry.id   AF-A0A810KXU1-F1
#
_cell.length_a   1.000
_cell.length_b   1.000
_cell.length_c   1.000
_cell.angle_alpha   90.00
_cell.angle_beta   90.00
_cell.angle_gamma   90.00
#
_symmetry.space_group_name_H-M   'P 1'
#
loop_
_entity.id
_entity.type
_entity.pdbx_description
1 polymer ?
#
loop_
_entity_poly.entity_id
_entity_poly.type
_entity_poly.pdbx_seq_one_letter_code
_entity_poly.pdbx_strand_id
1 'polypeptide(L)'
;MSGYLGSYLTLGIVLLLAAVLFGAAFVVNRTLRPHRPNPGKLTTYESGVDPVGGDWAQAEIRYYVYAYLYVLFAVESVFLFPWAVVFARPGFGRSTLIEMVVFVAVLLLGLLYAARKGVLRWT
;
A
#
# COMPACT_ATOMS: atom_id res chain seq x y z
N MET A 1 4.49 -27.74 -15.99
CA MET A 1 4.19 -27.51 -14.56
C MET A 1 5.42 -27.57 -13.65
N SER A 2 6.51 -28.25 -14.02
CA SER A 2 7.76 -28.30 -13.22
C SER A 2 8.48 -26.95 -13.08
N GLY A 3 8.47 -26.09 -14.11
CA GLY A 3 9.13 -24.78 -14.07
C GLY A 3 8.48 -23.74 -13.14
N TYR A 4 7.15 -23.74 -13.02
CA TYR A 4 6.44 -22.78 -12.16
C TYR A 4 6.74 -23.02 -10.67
N LEU A 5 6.73 -24.27 -10.23
CA LEU A 5 7.07 -24.62 -8.85
C LEU A 5 8.52 -24.20 -8.52
N GLY A 6 9.44 -24.36 -9.48
CA GLY A 6 10.80 -23.86 -9.37
C GLY A 6 10.87 -22.35 -9.20
N SER A 7 10.12 -21.58 -10.00
CA SER A 7 10.07 -20.11 -9.86
C SER A 7 9.51 -19.65 -8.52
N TYR A 8 8.43 -20.28 -8.03
CA TYR A 8 7.88 -19.97 -6.71
C TYR A 8 8.81 -20.38 -5.58
N LEU A 9 9.52 -21.51 -5.71
CA LEU A 9 10.55 -21.93 -4.77
C LEU A 9 11.68 -20.89 -4.70
N THR A 10 12.18 -20.43 -5.85
CA THR A 10 13.20 -19.37 -5.92
C THR A 10 12.72 -18.09 -5.24
N LEU A 11 11.48 -17.66 -5.50
CA LEU A 11 10.90 -16.49 -4.82
C LEU A 11 10.86 -16.69 -3.29
N GLY A 12 10.41 -17.86 -2.84
CA GLY A 12 10.38 -18.21 -1.42
C GLY A 12 11.77 -18.18 -0.77
N ILE A 13 12.78 -18.73 -1.44
CA ILE A 13 14.17 -18.71 -0.97
C ILE A 13 14.70 -17.28 -0.89
N VAL A 14 14.42 -16.42 -1.87
CA VAL A 14 14.84 -15.01 -1.86
C VAL A 14 14.20 -14.26 -0.70
N LEU A 15 12.89 -14.45 -0.46
CA LEU A 15 12.19 -13.83 0.67
C LEU A 15 12.74 -14.32 2.02
N LEU A 16 13.01 -15.62 2.14
CA LEU A 16 13.64 -16.20 3.33
C LEU A 16 15.02 -15.59 3.56
N LEU A 17 15.85 -15.52 2.52
CA LEU A 17 17.19 -14.96 2.62
C LEU A 17 17.15 -13.47 3.02
N ALA A 18 16.21 -12.70 2.47
CA ALA A 18 16.00 -11.32 2.87
C ALA A 18 15.63 -11.22 4.36
N ALA A 19 14.67 -12.03 4.82
CA ALA A 19 14.28 -12.06 6.24
C ALA A 19 15.44 -12.45 7.16
N VAL A 20 16.23 -13.45 6.78
CA VAL A 20 17.44 -13.89 7.52
C VAL A 20 18.48 -12.78 7.54
N LEU A 21 18.73 -12.10 6.42
CA LEU A 21 19.71 -11.03 6.33
C LEU A 21 19.32 -9.84 7.20
N PHE A 22 18.07 -9.36 7.11
CA PHE A 22 17.60 -8.27 7.95
C PHE A 22 17.54 -8.68 9.43
N GLY A 23 17.07 -9.88 9.73
CA GLY A 23 17.06 -10.43 11.08
C GLY A 23 18.47 -10.51 11.69
N ALA A 24 19.43 -11.04 10.94
CA ALA A 24 20.84 -11.09 11.34
C ALA A 24 21.42 -9.68 11.54
N ALA A 25 21.12 -8.73 10.65
CA ALA A 25 21.56 -7.34 10.81
C ALA A 25 21.02 -6.71 12.10
N PHE A 26 19.75 -6.94 12.46
CA PHE A 26 19.20 -6.48 13.74
C PHE A 26 19.89 -7.14 14.95
N VAL A 27 20.19 -8.44 14.88
CA VAL A 27 20.91 -9.18 15.95
C VAL A 27 22.34 -8.66 16.11
N VAL A 28 23.06 -8.48 15.00
CA VAL A 28 24.43 -7.92 15.00
C VAL A 28 24.42 -6.50 15.56
N ASN A 29 23.50 -5.64 15.13
CA ASN A 29 23.37 -4.30 15.70
C ASN A 29 23.06 -4.35 17.21
N ARG A 30 22.15 -5.22 17.65
CA ARG A 30 21.77 -5.36 19.07
C ARG A 30 22.93 -5.84 19.95
N THR A 31 23.82 -6.67 19.41
CA THR A 31 24.97 -7.27 20.12
C THR A 31 26.20 -6.38 20.12
N LEU A 32 26.49 -5.68 19.01
CA LEU A 32 27.66 -4.80 18.89
C LEU A 32 27.43 -3.38 19.44
N ARG A 33 26.18 -2.90 19.49
CA ARG A 33 25.91 -1.53 19.95
C ARG A 33 26.24 -1.35 21.45
N PRO A 34 26.80 -0.19 21.86
CA PRO A 34 26.89 0.17 23.27
C PRO A 34 25.50 0.20 23.92
N HIS A 35 25.30 -0.58 24.97
CA HIS A 35 24.02 -0.64 25.69
C HIS A 35 24.07 0.25 26.94
N ARG A 36 23.62 1.51 26.80
CA ARG A 36 23.50 2.49 27.90
C ARG A 36 22.08 3.08 27.96
N PRO A 37 21.09 2.31 28.46
CA PRO A 37 19.74 2.82 28.66
C PRO A 37 19.75 3.90 29.74
N ASN A 38 19.02 4.99 29.51
CA ASN A 38 18.79 6.08 30.45
C ASN A 38 17.31 6.46 30.31
N PRO A 39 16.56 6.67 31.42
CA PRO A 39 15.18 7.16 31.37
C PRO A 39 14.95 8.28 30.35
N GLY A 40 15.83 9.29 30.29
CA GLY A 40 15.69 10.41 29.33
C GLY A 40 15.92 10.05 27.85
N LYS A 41 16.51 8.88 27.54
CA LYS A 41 16.60 8.36 26.16
C LYS A 41 15.36 7.57 25.74
N LEU A 42 14.52 7.21 26.71
CA LEU A 42 13.32 6.40 26.52
C LEU A 42 12.04 7.25 26.54
N THR A 43 12.16 8.55 26.78
CA THR A 43 11.07 9.52 26.68
C THR A 43 10.84 9.91 25.22
N THR A 44 9.59 10.23 24.88
CA THR A 44 9.22 10.78 23.57
C THR A 44 9.96 12.09 23.31
N TYR A 45 10.35 12.33 22.06
CA TYR A 45 10.98 13.57 21.65
C TYR A 45 9.94 14.68 21.49
N GLU A 46 10.09 15.77 22.25
CA GLU A 46 9.16 16.92 22.28
C GLU A 46 9.91 18.26 22.10
N SER A 47 10.95 18.30 21.27
CA SER A 47 11.75 19.52 21.01
C SER A 47 12.31 20.24 22.27
N GLY A 48 12.43 19.52 23.40
CA GLY A 48 12.96 20.05 24.65
C GLY A 48 11.92 20.54 25.66
N VAL A 49 10.62 20.37 25.39
CA VAL A 49 9.54 20.61 26.36
C VAL A 49 8.95 19.30 26.85
N ASP A 50 8.34 19.31 28.04
CA ASP A 50 7.60 18.14 28.51
C ASP A 50 6.31 17.99 27.69
N PRO A 51 5.88 16.75 27.35
CA PRO A 51 4.64 16.52 26.63
C PRO A 51 3.46 17.07 27.43
N VAL A 52 2.65 17.91 26.79
CA VAL A 52 1.49 18.56 27.40
C VAL A 52 0.21 18.05 26.74
N GLY A 53 -0.71 17.49 27.53
CA GLY A 53 -1.99 16.97 27.05
C GLY A 53 -2.06 15.45 26.97
N GLY A 54 -3.28 14.91 26.88
CA GLY A 54 -3.48 13.49 26.58
C GLY A 54 -3.43 13.25 25.07
N ASP A 55 -2.82 12.14 24.66
CA ASP A 55 -2.59 11.62 23.30
C ASP A 55 -3.87 11.41 22.43
N TRP A 56 -4.74 12.41 22.37
CA TRP A 56 -5.93 12.41 21.52
C TRP A 56 -5.62 13.19 20.26
N ALA A 57 -4.74 12.64 19.44
CA ALA A 57 -4.72 13.02 18.04
C ALA A 57 -6.08 12.61 17.46
N GLN A 58 -6.97 13.58 17.21
CA GLN A 58 -8.18 13.31 16.46
C GLN A 58 -7.75 12.79 15.08
N ALA A 59 -7.93 11.50 14.85
CA ALA A 59 -7.70 10.93 13.54
C ALA A 59 -8.69 11.59 12.58
N GLU A 60 -8.18 12.52 11.78
CA GLU A 60 -8.98 13.28 10.85
C GLU A 60 -9.72 12.33 9.88
N ILE A 61 -11.01 12.56 9.66
CA ILE A 61 -11.82 11.73 8.74
C ILE A 61 -11.25 11.69 7.31
N ARG A 62 -10.42 12.68 6.94
CA ARG A 62 -9.71 12.74 5.66
C ARG A 62 -8.91 11.45 5.39
N TYR A 63 -8.22 10.89 6.38
CA TYR A 63 -7.45 9.65 6.19
C TYR A 63 -8.36 8.47 5.81
N TYR A 64 -9.54 8.38 6.43
CA TYR A 64 -10.54 7.37 6.11
C TYR A 64 -11.05 7.52 4.68
N VAL A 65 -11.36 8.74 4.24
CA VAL A 65 -11.83 9.00 2.87
C VAL A 65 -10.80 8.55 1.83
N TYR A 66 -9.53 8.89 2.02
CA TYR A 66 -8.46 8.46 1.12
C TYR A 66 -8.27 6.94 1.12
N ALA A 67 -8.27 6.30 2.29
CA ALA A 67 -8.16 4.85 2.40
C ALA A 67 -9.34 4.13 1.73
N TYR A 68 -10.57 4.63 1.93
CA TYR A 68 -11.78 4.10 1.32
C TYR A 68 -11.71 4.17 -0.21
N LEU A 69 -11.36 5.34 -0.76
CA LEU A 69 -11.20 5.51 -2.19
C LEU A 69 -10.07 4.62 -2.74
N TYR A 70 -8.94 4.53 -2.04
CA TYR A 70 -7.85 3.63 -2.43
C TYR A 70 -8.31 2.18 -2.55
N VAL A 71 -8.99 1.64 -1.54
CA VAL A 71 -9.48 0.25 -1.56
C VAL A 71 -10.45 0.02 -2.72
N LEU A 72 -11.35 0.97 -2.96
CA LEU A 72 -12.30 0.91 -4.07
C LEU A 72 -11.58 0.86 -5.42
N PHE A 73 -10.66 1.80 -5.70
CA PHE A 73 -9.86 1.80 -6.92
C PHE A 73 -8.92 0.59 -7.03
N ALA A 74 -8.37 0.10 -5.91
CA ALA A 74 -7.48 -1.06 -5.90
C ALA A 74 -8.25 -2.31 -6.35
N VAL A 75 -9.45 -2.54 -5.82
CA VAL A 75 -10.33 -3.64 -6.25
C VAL A 75 -10.68 -3.51 -7.73
N GLU A 76 -11.02 -2.30 -8.19
CA GLU A 76 -11.37 -2.07 -9.59
C GLU A 76 -10.20 -2.31 -10.54
N SER A 77 -8.98 -1.93 -10.14
CA SER A 77 -7.77 -2.14 -10.92
C SER A 77 -7.47 -3.63 -11.17
N VAL A 78 -7.89 -4.51 -10.25
CA VAL A 78 -7.76 -5.96 -10.42
C VAL A 78 -8.55 -6.46 -11.63
N PHE A 79 -9.66 -5.81 -12.01
CA PHE A 79 -10.44 -6.19 -13.20
C PHE A 79 -9.75 -5.83 -14.52
N LEU A 80 -8.74 -4.95 -14.51
CA LEU A 80 -7.97 -4.62 -15.71
C LEU A 80 -7.14 -5.81 -16.21
N PHE A 81 -6.66 -6.67 -15.31
CA PHE A 81 -5.84 -7.84 -15.68
C PHE A 81 -6.61 -8.89 -16.52
N PRO A 82 -7.75 -9.44 -16.07
CA PRO A 82 -8.50 -10.41 -16.87
C PRO A 82 -9.01 -9.78 -18.17
N TRP A 83 -9.43 -8.51 -18.15
CA TRP A 83 -9.79 -7.80 -19.38
C TRP A 83 -8.64 -7.78 -20.39
N ALA A 84 -7.43 -7.42 -19.98
CA ALA A 84 -6.27 -7.36 -20.87
C ALA A 84 -5.98 -8.72 -21.53
N VAL A 85 -6.17 -9.81 -20.78
CA VAL A 85 -6.02 -11.18 -21.30
C VAL A 85 -7.10 -11.51 -22.33
N VAL A 86 -8.35 -11.07 -22.13
CA VAL A 86 -9.45 -11.32 -23.09
C VAL A 86 -9.31 -10.43 -24.33
N PHE A 87 -8.91 -9.18 -24.17
CA PHE A 87 -8.67 -8.25 -25.28
C PHE A 87 -7.65 -8.80 -26.29
N ALA A 88 -6.62 -9.50 -25.81
CA ALA A 88 -5.62 -10.16 -26.64
C ALA A 88 -6.15 -11.39 -27.42
N ARG A 89 -7.37 -11.87 -27.15
CA ARG A 89 -7.94 -13.04 -27.85
C ARG A 89 -8.52 -12.65 -29.22
N PRO A 90 -8.37 -13.52 -30.25
CA PRO A 90 -8.95 -13.27 -31.57
C PRO A 90 -10.46 -13.05 -31.50
N GLY A 91 -10.96 -12.02 -32.20
CA GLY A 91 -12.39 -11.73 -32.31
C GLY A 91 -13.01 -10.87 -31.19
N PHE A 92 -12.28 -10.60 -30.09
CA PHE A 92 -12.81 -9.86 -28.94
C PHE A 92 -12.36 -8.39 -28.84
N GLY A 93 -11.40 -7.94 -29.66
CA GLY A 93 -10.74 -6.65 -29.45
C GLY A 93 -11.66 -5.43 -29.44
N ARG A 94 -12.65 -5.34 -30.35
CA ARG A 94 -13.52 -4.14 -30.44
C ARG A 94 -14.55 -4.07 -29.31
N SER A 95 -15.21 -5.18 -29.00
CA SER A 95 -16.25 -5.22 -27.96
C SER A 95 -15.64 -4.99 -26.57
N THR A 96 -14.56 -5.71 -26.25
CA THR A 96 -13.88 -5.58 -24.96
C THR A 96 -13.25 -4.21 -24.76
N LEU A 97 -12.78 -3.55 -25.83
CA LEU A 97 -12.31 -2.17 -25.74
C LEU A 97 -13.42 -1.21 -25.32
N ILE A 98 -14.61 -1.32 -25.93
CA ILE A 98 -15.76 -0.47 -25.61
C ILE A 98 -16.19 -0.68 -24.15
N GLU A 99 -16.30 -1.95 -23.72
CA GLU A 99 -16.64 -2.29 -22.34
C GLU A 99 -15.66 -1.67 -21.33
N MET A 100 -14.34 -1.71 -21.63
CA MET A 100 -13.34 -1.13 -20.74
C MET A 100 -13.35 0.39 -20.74
N VAL A 101 -13.62 1.03 -21.88
CA VAL A 101 -13.81 2.48 -21.93
C VAL A 101 -15.00 2.89 -21.06
N VAL A 102 -16.12 2.16 -21.13
CA VAL A 102 -17.28 2.41 -20.28
C VAL A 102 -16.94 2.17 -18.81
N PHE A 103 -16.25 1.09 -18.48
CA PHE A 103 -15.81 0.78 -17.12
C PHE A 103 -14.95 1.91 -16.54
N VAL A 104 -13.89 2.32 -17.24
CA VAL A 104 -13.00 3.42 -16.82
C VAL A 104 -13.75 4.74 -16.73
N ALA A 105 -14.67 5.03 -17.66
CA ALA A 105 -15.49 6.24 -17.59
C ALA A 105 -16.34 6.30 -16.31
N VAL A 106 -16.91 5.17 -15.88
CA VAL A 106 -17.66 5.09 -14.60
C VAL A 106 -16.74 5.39 -13.41
N LEU A 107 -15.51 4.87 -13.40
CA LEU A 107 -14.54 5.14 -12.34
C LEU A 107 -14.16 6.62 -12.27
N LEU A 108 -13.89 7.21 -13.45
CA LEU A 108 -13.56 8.63 -13.57
C LEU A 108 -14.73 9.51 -13.15
N LEU A 109 -15.97 9.12 -13.41
CA LEU A 109 -17.15 9.84 -12.92
C LEU A 109 -17.24 9.81 -11.39
N GLY A 110 -16.95 8.66 -10.76
CA GLY A 110 -16.86 8.55 -9.30
C GLY A 110 -15.77 9.46 -8.72
N LEU A 111 -14.58 9.47 -9.33
CA LEU A 111 -13.48 10.34 -8.92
C LEU A 111 -13.83 11.83 -9.10
N LEU A 112 -14.44 12.18 -10.23
CA LEU A 112 -14.89 13.54 -10.51
C LEU A 112 -15.93 13.99 -9.49
N TYR A 113 -16.88 13.13 -9.13
CA TYR A 113 -17.85 13.41 -8.08
C TYR A 113 -17.18 13.68 -6.73
N ALA A 114 -16.23 12.83 -6.31
CA ALA A 114 -15.47 13.03 -5.08
C ALA A 114 -14.69 14.36 -5.09
N ALA A 115 -14.05 14.68 -6.22
CA ALA A 115 -13.35 15.95 -6.41
C ALA A 115 -14.32 17.15 -6.30
N ARG A 116 -15.48 17.08 -6.96
CA ARG A 116 -16.52 18.12 -6.93
C ARG A 116 -17.11 18.31 -5.52
N LYS A 117 -17.21 17.25 -4.73
CA LYS A 117 -17.64 17.31 -3.32
C LYS A 117 -16.55 17.83 -2.38
N GLY A 118 -15.33 18.07 -2.88
CA GLY A 118 -14.24 18.62 -2.08
C GLY A 118 -13.68 17.65 -1.03
N VAL A 119 -14.05 16.36 -1.08
CA VAL A 119 -13.55 15.36 -0.12
C VAL A 119 -12.09 14.97 -0.36
N LEU A 120 -11.52 15.40 -1.49
CA LEU A 120 -10.10 15.25 -1.84
C LEU A 120 -9.26 16.47 -1.44
N ARG A 121 -9.77 17.36 -0.57
CA ARG A 121 -8.99 18.52 -0.10
C ARG A 121 -8.07 18.11 1.05
N TRP A 122 -6.79 18.44 0.90
CA TRP A 122 -5.77 18.31 1.95
C TRP A 122 -5.44 19.69 2.53
N THR A 123 -6.47 20.35 3.05
CA THR A 123 -6.38 21.66 3.70
C THR A 123 -7.21 21.67 4.96
#